data_AF-A0A3N4MFF3-F1
#
_entry.id   AF-A0A3N4MFF3-F1
#
_cell.length_a   1.000
_cell.length_b   1.000
_cell.length_c   1.000
_cell.angle_alpha   90.00
_cell.angle_beta   90.00
_cell.angle_gamma   90.00
#
_symmetry.space_group_name_H-M   'P 1'
#
loop_
_entity.id
_entity.type
_entity.pdbx_description
1 polymer ?
#
loop_
_entity_poly.entity_id
_entity_poly.type
_entity_poly.pdbx_seq_one_letter_code
_entity_poly.pdbx_strand_id
1 'polypeptide(L)'
;MLKLLTLLYLTGLKTVFVPQNNDSLLNKTFLLWNHVTLKSLEGQYAVAAKDRQKKDYDNRIFGFKALMELDDAKSVNKNSLRYLFLQQVLPRIKSKNVFIVEANMMASVHVLRNFLIYKADNDTSMVELYIYLREKGWYKKGSTRIHGLKFDTPLSQYLVSFGKGFTYEDVIISHFGTDNEITITSEYYLFTTLSAESDVKKLLDMYDQNAFDSH
;
A
#
# COMPACT_ATOMS: atom_id res chain seq x y z
N MET A 1 -35.42 56.82 -38.40
CA MET A 1 -34.35 55.82 -38.58
C MET A 1 -33.59 55.69 -37.28
N LEU A 2 -33.82 54.62 -36.52
CA LEU A 2 -33.16 54.36 -35.24
C LEU A 2 -32.16 53.22 -35.47
N LYS A 3 -30.86 53.48 -35.34
CA LYS A 3 -29.80 52.46 -35.43
C LYS A 3 -29.67 51.79 -34.06
N LEU A 4 -30.01 50.50 -34.00
CA LEU A 4 -29.77 49.64 -32.84
C LEU A 4 -28.27 49.27 -32.80
N LEU A 5 -27.57 49.66 -31.73
CA LEU A 5 -26.23 49.16 -31.41
C LEU A 5 -26.37 47.82 -30.69
N THR A 6 -26.05 46.73 -31.39
CA THR A 6 -25.92 45.40 -30.80
C THR A 6 -24.59 45.31 -30.05
N LEU A 7 -24.66 45.36 -28.72
CA LEU A 7 -23.52 45.14 -27.83
C LEU A 7 -23.26 43.62 -27.74
N LEU A 8 -22.22 43.12 -28.41
CA LEU A 8 -21.74 41.75 -28.21
C LEU A 8 -21.06 41.65 -26.83
N TYR A 9 -21.74 41.04 -25.88
CA TYR A 9 -21.11 40.52 -24.66
C TYR A 9 -20.26 39.31 -25.03
N LEU A 10 -18.94 39.50 -25.18
CA LEU A 10 -17.98 38.42 -25.05
C LEU A 10 -17.94 38.00 -23.58
N THR A 11 -18.73 36.99 -23.22
CA THR A 11 -18.53 36.26 -21.98
C THR A 11 -17.24 35.46 -22.13
N GLY A 12 -16.16 36.01 -21.58
CA GLY A 12 -14.92 35.27 -21.37
C GLY A 12 -15.23 34.05 -20.52
N LEU A 13 -15.25 32.88 -21.16
CA LEU A 13 -15.11 31.59 -20.48
C LEU A 13 -13.82 31.65 -19.67
N LYS A 14 -13.95 31.95 -18.36
CA LYS A 14 -12.89 31.64 -17.40
C LYS A 14 -12.81 30.12 -17.37
N THR A 15 -11.95 29.56 -18.19
CA THR A 15 -11.41 28.22 -17.97
C THR A 15 -10.73 28.27 -16.61
N VAL A 16 -11.43 27.79 -15.59
CA VAL A 16 -10.81 27.48 -14.30
C VAL A 16 -9.91 26.29 -14.57
N PHE A 17 -8.63 26.58 -14.77
CA PHE A 17 -7.60 25.57 -14.73
C PHE A 17 -7.53 25.08 -13.28
N VAL A 18 -8.30 24.03 -12.96
CA VAL A 18 -8.11 23.32 -11.70
C VAL A 18 -6.77 22.60 -11.85
N PRO A 19 -5.73 22.96 -11.09
CA PRO A 19 -4.51 22.18 -11.10
C PRO A 19 -4.92 20.76 -10.75
N GLN A 20 -4.49 19.77 -11.53
CA GLN A 20 -4.60 18.37 -11.16
C GLN A 20 -3.71 18.19 -9.92
N ASN A 21 -4.28 18.52 -8.75
CA ASN A 21 -3.52 18.84 -7.57
C ASN A 21 -2.95 17.52 -7.03
N ASN A 22 -1.64 17.30 -7.18
CA ASN A 22 -0.99 16.05 -6.78
C ASN A 22 -1.31 15.70 -5.31
N ASP A 23 -1.49 16.71 -4.46
CA ASP A 23 -1.90 16.57 -3.07
C ASP A 23 -3.29 15.91 -2.91
N SER A 24 -4.23 16.21 -3.82
CA SER A 24 -5.58 15.60 -3.78
C SER A 24 -5.54 14.11 -4.08
N LEU A 25 -4.76 13.71 -5.09
CA LEU A 25 -4.61 12.29 -5.44
C LEU A 25 -3.83 11.52 -4.38
N LEU A 26 -2.77 12.12 -3.83
CA LEU A 26 -2.00 11.54 -2.73
C LEU A 26 -2.89 11.28 -1.51
N ASN A 27 -3.68 12.27 -1.11
CA ASN A 27 -4.62 12.15 0.00
C ASN A 27 -5.70 11.09 -0.25
N LYS A 28 -6.32 11.07 -1.44
CA LYS A 28 -7.32 10.05 -1.82
C LYS A 28 -6.71 8.65 -1.76
N THR A 29 -5.51 8.48 -2.31
CA THR A 29 -4.80 7.19 -2.36
C THR A 29 -4.44 6.71 -0.96
N PHE A 30 -3.95 7.61 -0.10
CA PHE A 30 -3.66 7.32 1.31
C PHE A 30 -4.91 6.85 2.07
N LEU A 31 -6.00 7.61 2.01
CA LEU A 31 -7.26 7.28 2.69
C LEU A 31 -7.81 5.94 2.20
N LEU A 32 -7.81 5.72 0.88
CA LEU A 32 -8.30 4.47 0.30
C LEU A 32 -7.43 3.28 0.75
N TRP A 33 -6.11 3.39 0.69
CA TRP A 33 -5.19 2.31 1.07
C TRP A 33 -5.38 1.88 2.53
N ASN A 34 -5.51 2.87 3.42
CA ASN A 34 -5.79 2.64 4.82
C ASN A 34 -7.17 2.02 5.05
N HIS A 35 -8.19 2.54 4.38
CA HIS A 35 -9.55 2.00 4.48
C HIS A 35 -9.62 0.53 4.07
N VAL A 36 -9.03 0.15 2.92
CA VAL A 36 -9.06 -1.25 2.46
C VAL A 36 -8.23 -2.17 3.34
N THR A 37 -7.13 -1.68 3.94
CA THR A 37 -6.35 -2.44 4.93
C THR A 37 -7.18 -2.71 6.19
N LEU A 38 -7.83 -1.67 6.73
CA LEU A 38 -8.69 -1.81 7.90
C LEU A 38 -9.86 -2.75 7.63
N LYS A 39 -10.47 -2.66 6.46
CA LYS A 39 -11.57 -3.55 6.05
C LYS A 39 -11.14 -5.02 5.99
N SER A 40 -9.92 -5.31 5.51
CA SER A 40 -9.37 -6.67 5.55
C SER A 40 -9.21 -7.15 6.99
N LEU A 41 -8.61 -6.34 7.89
CA LEU A 41 -8.50 -6.65 9.31
C LEU A 41 -9.85 -6.96 9.97
N GLU A 42 -10.85 -6.09 9.76
CA GLU A 42 -12.20 -6.25 10.31
C GLU A 42 -12.91 -7.50 9.72
N GLY A 43 -12.67 -7.80 8.44
CA GLY A 43 -13.14 -9.02 7.79
C GLY A 43 -12.53 -10.28 8.42
N GLN A 44 -11.21 -10.30 8.62
CA GLN A 44 -10.52 -11.43 9.25
C GLN A 44 -10.92 -11.62 10.72
N TYR A 45 -11.14 -10.53 11.45
CA TYR A 45 -11.71 -10.56 12.80
C TYR A 45 -13.08 -11.25 12.84
N ALA A 46 -13.97 -10.89 11.90
CA ALA A 46 -15.33 -11.41 11.86
C ALA A 46 -15.39 -12.92 11.58
N VAL A 47 -14.44 -13.46 10.81
CA VAL A 47 -14.38 -14.89 10.46
C VAL A 47 -13.45 -15.72 11.36
N ALA A 48 -12.69 -15.08 12.27
CA ALA A 48 -11.80 -15.78 13.18
C ALA A 48 -12.58 -16.71 14.13
N ALA A 49 -12.19 -17.98 14.18
CA ALA A 49 -12.92 -18.99 14.95
C ALA A 49 -12.56 -18.99 16.45
N LYS A 50 -11.35 -18.55 16.82
CA LYS A 50 -10.82 -18.64 18.19
C LYS A 50 -10.74 -17.26 18.85
N ASP A 51 -11.15 -17.18 20.12
CA ASP A 51 -11.13 -15.92 20.88
C ASP A 51 -9.73 -15.29 20.99
N ARG A 52 -8.70 -16.13 21.12
CA ARG A 52 -7.31 -15.65 21.13
C ARG A 52 -6.97 -14.93 19.82
N GLN A 53 -7.34 -15.51 18.69
CA GLN A 53 -7.08 -14.92 17.37
C GLN A 53 -7.90 -13.63 17.17
N LYS A 54 -9.16 -13.61 17.65
CA LYS A 54 -9.97 -12.38 17.67
C LYS A 54 -9.30 -11.27 18.47
N LYS A 55 -8.76 -11.59 19.65
CA LYS A 55 -8.02 -10.63 20.47
C LYS A 55 -6.78 -10.09 19.75
N ASP A 56 -6.06 -10.95 19.04
CA ASP A 56 -4.90 -10.52 18.24
C ASP A 56 -5.34 -9.53 17.14
N TYR A 57 -6.43 -9.82 16.42
CA TYR A 57 -6.99 -8.88 15.44
C TYR A 57 -7.53 -7.59 16.06
N ASP A 58 -8.22 -7.64 17.20
CA ASP A 58 -8.70 -6.43 17.90
C ASP A 58 -7.55 -5.50 18.27
N ASN A 59 -6.45 -6.06 18.80
CA ASN A 59 -5.25 -5.29 19.10
C ASN A 59 -4.67 -4.63 17.84
N ARG A 60 -4.70 -5.32 16.69
CA ARG A 60 -4.25 -4.76 15.41
C ARG A 60 -5.19 -3.69 14.87
N ILE A 61 -6.50 -3.88 14.95
CA ILE A 61 -7.50 -2.90 14.55
C ILE A 61 -7.33 -1.63 15.38
N PHE A 62 -7.22 -1.77 16.71
CA PHE A 62 -7.00 -0.64 17.61
C PHE A 62 -5.70 0.09 17.30
N GLY A 63 -4.58 -0.64 17.21
CA GLY A 63 -3.27 -0.05 16.90
C GLY A 63 -3.23 0.61 15.53
N PHE A 64 -3.85 0.00 14.51
CA PHE A 64 -3.93 0.56 13.16
C PHE A 64 -4.76 1.86 13.13
N LYS A 65 -5.92 1.89 13.82
CA LYS A 65 -6.75 3.11 13.97
C LYS A 65 -5.98 4.23 14.68
N ALA A 66 -5.27 3.90 15.76
CA ALA A 66 -4.45 4.87 16.49
C ALA A 66 -3.32 5.44 15.63
N LEU A 67 -2.61 4.61 14.86
CA LEU A 67 -1.52 5.03 13.97
C LEU A 67 -1.97 5.97 12.84
N MET A 68 -3.22 5.85 12.43
CA MET A 68 -3.79 6.70 11.38
C MET A 68 -4.32 8.03 11.92
N GLU A 69 -4.40 8.23 13.24
CA GLU A 69 -5.04 9.39 13.88
C GLU A 69 -6.46 9.65 13.31
N LEU A 70 -7.25 8.58 13.14
CA LEU A 70 -8.63 8.66 12.63
C LEU A 70 -9.61 9.16 13.70
N ASP A 71 -9.33 10.31 14.33
CA ASP A 71 -10.34 10.99 15.16
C ASP A 71 -11.47 11.57 14.27
N ASP A 72 -11.19 11.79 12.98
CA ASP A 72 -12.17 12.05 11.93
C ASP A 72 -11.82 11.17 10.71
N ALA A 73 -12.75 10.35 10.21
CA ALA A 73 -12.53 9.43 9.10
C ALA A 73 -12.09 10.10 7.78
N LYS A 74 -12.07 11.43 7.72
CA LYS A 74 -11.65 12.25 6.59
C LYS A 74 -10.32 12.97 6.80
N SER A 75 -9.73 12.94 8.00
CA SER A 75 -8.45 13.59 8.25
C SER A 75 -7.31 12.81 7.59
N VAL A 76 -6.33 13.54 7.05
CA VAL A 76 -5.14 12.95 6.42
C VAL A 76 -3.95 13.21 7.33
N ASN A 77 -3.46 12.16 8.00
CA ASN A 77 -2.23 12.23 8.75
C ASN A 77 -1.02 12.23 7.80
N LYS A 78 -0.57 13.44 7.42
CA LYS A 78 0.58 13.64 6.52
C LYS A 78 1.91 13.21 7.13
N ASN A 79 1.98 13.03 8.45
CA ASN A 79 3.18 12.58 9.15
C ASN A 79 3.23 11.05 9.31
N SER A 80 2.17 10.34 8.91
CA SER A 80 2.14 8.88 8.98
C SER A 80 3.15 8.24 8.02
N LEU A 81 3.69 7.09 8.42
CA LEU A 81 4.73 6.40 7.68
C LEU A 81 4.27 5.97 6.28
N ARG A 82 3.00 5.55 6.14
CA ARG A 82 2.40 5.25 4.83
C ARG A 82 2.25 6.49 3.96
N TYR A 83 1.88 7.65 4.51
CA TYR A 83 1.76 8.88 3.72
C TYR A 83 3.12 9.32 3.18
N LEU A 84 4.13 9.33 4.05
CA LEU A 84 5.52 9.66 3.68
C LEU A 84 6.09 8.68 2.65
N PHE A 85 5.78 7.38 2.80
CA PHE A 85 6.15 6.38 1.80
C PHE A 85 5.47 6.66 0.46
N LEU A 86 4.16 6.88 0.49
CA LEU A 86 3.35 7.11 -0.69
C LEU A 86 3.83 8.35 -1.47
N GLN A 87 4.27 9.42 -0.79
CA GLN A 87 4.89 10.57 -1.46
C GLN A 87 6.06 10.17 -2.37
N GLN A 88 6.87 9.18 -1.98
CA GLN A 88 8.03 8.73 -2.76
C GLN A 88 7.63 7.83 -3.94
N VAL A 89 6.64 6.95 -3.74
CA VAL A 89 6.31 5.89 -4.69
C VAL A 89 5.09 6.19 -5.56
N LEU A 90 4.31 7.23 -5.26
CA LEU A 90 3.11 7.60 -6.02
C LEU A 90 3.37 7.73 -7.53
N PRO A 91 4.49 8.31 -8.03
CA PRO A 91 4.77 8.32 -9.47
C PRO A 91 4.86 6.92 -10.10
N ARG A 92 5.38 5.92 -9.37
CA ARG A 92 5.41 4.52 -9.82
C ARG A 92 4.01 3.93 -9.82
N ILE A 93 3.27 4.14 -8.73
CA ILE A 93 1.87 3.71 -8.61
C ILE A 93 0.99 4.32 -9.71
N LYS A 94 1.24 5.54 -10.18
CA LYS A 94 0.44 6.15 -11.27
C LYS A 94 0.72 5.55 -12.65
N SER A 95 1.90 4.96 -12.84
CA SER A 95 2.39 4.54 -14.17
C SER A 95 2.39 3.04 -14.36
N LYS A 96 2.10 2.27 -13.30
CA LYS A 96 2.24 0.81 -13.27
C LYS A 96 1.22 0.19 -12.33
N ASN A 97 0.77 -1.01 -12.68
CA ASN A 97 0.20 -1.93 -11.70
C ASN A 97 1.31 -2.36 -10.75
N VAL A 98 1.14 -2.08 -9.47
CA VAL A 98 2.16 -2.40 -8.45
C VAL A 98 1.56 -3.20 -7.30
N PHE A 99 2.37 -4.07 -6.72
CA PHE A 99 2.12 -4.64 -5.41
C PHE A 99 3.04 -3.98 -4.39
N ILE A 100 2.52 -3.72 -3.20
CA ILE A 100 3.30 -3.31 -2.03
C ILE A 100 3.16 -4.39 -0.97
N VAL A 101 4.28 -4.94 -0.51
CA VAL A 101 4.34 -5.87 0.62
C VAL A 101 4.98 -5.16 1.80
N GLU A 102 4.22 -4.97 2.87
CA GLU A 102 4.69 -4.48 4.18
C GLU A 102 4.89 -5.70 5.08
N ALA A 103 6.11 -5.97 5.53
CA ALA A 103 6.41 -7.12 6.40
C ALA A 103 7.19 -6.62 7.61
N ASN A 104 6.52 -6.22 8.68
CA ASN A 104 7.17 -5.47 9.75
C ASN A 104 7.33 -6.33 11.02
N MET A 105 8.57 -6.57 11.44
CA MET A 105 8.88 -7.27 12.68
C MET A 105 8.54 -6.42 13.91
N MET A 106 7.82 -6.99 14.87
CA MET A 106 7.50 -6.30 16.14
C MET A 106 8.68 -6.16 17.10
N ALA A 107 9.72 -7.00 16.99
CA ALA A 107 10.76 -7.15 18.02
C ALA A 107 12.08 -6.43 17.73
N SER A 108 12.32 -5.97 16.49
CA SER A 108 13.53 -5.24 16.15
C SER A 108 13.28 -3.73 16.21
N VAL A 109 14.21 -3.01 16.82
CA VAL A 109 14.29 -1.55 16.83
C VAL A 109 14.10 -0.99 15.41
N HIS A 110 12.89 -0.49 15.12
CA HIS A 110 12.60 0.55 14.11
C HIS A 110 12.99 0.32 12.64
N VAL A 111 12.90 -0.91 12.11
CA VAL A 111 13.03 -1.13 10.66
C VAL A 111 11.68 -1.53 10.08
N LEU A 112 10.99 -0.58 9.45
CA LEU A 112 9.86 -0.92 8.57
C LEU A 112 10.39 -1.22 7.18
N ARG A 113 9.85 -2.27 6.55
CA ARG A 113 10.24 -2.67 5.20
C ARG A 113 9.04 -2.77 4.29
N ASN A 114 9.15 -2.07 3.16
CA ASN A 114 8.17 -2.11 2.09
C ASN A 114 8.86 -2.59 0.82
N PHE A 115 8.32 -3.64 0.21
CA PHE A 115 8.72 -4.08 -1.12
C PHE A 115 7.73 -3.50 -2.13
N LEU A 116 8.22 -2.69 -3.07
CA LEU A 116 7.46 -2.23 -4.22
C LEU A 116 7.76 -3.15 -5.40
N ILE A 117 6.74 -3.83 -5.90
CA ILE A 117 6.86 -4.90 -6.89
C ILE A 117 6.05 -4.51 -8.12
N TYR A 118 6.67 -4.59 -9.30
CA TYR A 118 5.98 -4.33 -10.56
C TYR A 118 6.61 -5.11 -11.71
N LYS A 119 5.81 -5.37 -12.74
CA LYS A 119 6.27 -6.08 -13.92
C LYS A 119 7.38 -5.30 -14.63
N ALA A 120 8.53 -5.95 -14.86
CA ALA A 120 9.62 -5.43 -15.67
C ALA A 120 9.48 -5.89 -17.13
N ASP A 121 9.20 -7.19 -17.32
CA ASP A 121 8.95 -7.85 -18.60
C ASP A 121 8.05 -9.08 -18.39
N ASN A 122 7.82 -9.90 -19.41
CA ASN A 122 6.77 -10.93 -19.42
C ASN A 122 6.77 -11.89 -18.23
N ASP A 123 7.94 -12.23 -17.69
CA ASP A 123 8.09 -13.18 -16.59
C ASP A 123 9.10 -12.70 -15.53
N THR A 124 9.38 -11.39 -15.51
CA THR A 124 10.29 -10.79 -14.53
C THR A 124 9.60 -9.64 -13.81
N SER A 125 9.65 -9.71 -12.49
CA SER A 125 9.22 -8.63 -11.62
C SER A 125 10.43 -7.82 -11.17
N MET A 126 10.34 -6.49 -11.28
CA MET A 126 11.23 -5.59 -10.56
C MET A 126 10.75 -5.51 -9.11
N VAL A 127 11.68 -5.63 -8.17
CA VAL A 127 11.42 -5.48 -6.75
C VAL A 127 12.33 -4.38 -6.22
N GLU A 128 11.74 -3.35 -5.65
CA GLU A 128 12.45 -2.28 -4.96
C GLU A 128 12.19 -2.40 -3.46
N LEU A 129 13.25 -2.48 -2.67
CA LEU A 129 13.17 -2.54 -1.22
C LEU A 129 13.34 -1.14 -0.64
N TYR A 130 12.36 -0.73 0.16
CA TYR A 130 12.39 0.51 0.92
C TYR A 130 12.44 0.20 2.40
N ILE A 131 13.31 0.92 3.11
CA ILE A 131 13.51 0.81 4.54
C ILE A 131 13.21 2.16 5.19
N TYR A 132 12.46 2.16 6.29
CA TYR A 132 12.32 3.32 7.16
C TYR A 132 13.32 3.24 8.30
N LEU A 133 14.09 4.30 8.50
CA LEU A 133 14.87 4.54 9.72
C LEU A 133 14.47 5.88 10.30
N ARG A 134 14.26 5.96 11.63
CA ARG A 134 13.78 7.18 12.32
C ARG A 134 14.54 8.45 11.94
N GLU A 135 15.86 8.35 11.76
CA GLU A 135 16.73 9.49 11.44
C GLU A 135 16.78 9.84 9.95
N LYS A 136 16.51 8.89 9.05
CA LYS A 136 16.61 9.06 7.59
C LYS A 136 15.27 9.17 6.88
N GLY A 137 14.19 8.79 7.56
CA GLY A 137 12.91 8.52 6.91
C GLY A 137 12.98 7.27 6.01
N TRP A 138 12.09 7.23 5.03
CA TRP A 138 12.09 6.19 4.00
C TRP A 138 13.23 6.41 3.01
N TYR A 139 13.99 5.35 2.72
CA TYR A 139 14.97 5.33 1.64
C TYR A 139 14.91 3.99 0.89
N LYS A 140 15.23 4.03 -0.40
CA LYS A 140 15.40 2.81 -1.21
C LYS A 140 16.72 2.16 -0.82
N LYS A 141 16.66 0.95 -0.24
CA LYS A 141 17.84 0.17 0.14
C LYS A 141 18.49 -0.47 -1.09
N GLY A 142 17.67 -0.94 -2.04
CA GLY A 142 18.14 -1.55 -3.27
C GLY A 142 17.01 -1.97 -4.18
N SER A 143 17.36 -2.58 -5.31
CA SER A 143 16.38 -3.21 -6.21
C SER A 143 16.98 -4.40 -6.93
N THR A 144 16.15 -5.38 -7.22
CA THR A 144 16.54 -6.59 -7.94
C THR A 144 15.44 -7.02 -8.91
N ARG A 145 15.80 -7.88 -9.86
CA ARG A 145 14.87 -8.51 -10.78
C ARG A 145 14.67 -9.95 -10.36
N ILE A 146 13.41 -10.37 -10.23
CA ILE A 146 13.07 -11.74 -9.84
C ILE A 146 12.24 -12.38 -10.94
N HIS A 147 12.77 -13.46 -11.51
CA HIS A 147 12.08 -14.26 -12.49
C HIS A 147 11.01 -15.15 -11.84
N GLY A 148 9.85 -15.25 -12.48
CA GLY A 148 8.73 -16.09 -12.07
C GLY A 148 8.06 -15.68 -10.76
N LEU A 149 8.24 -14.43 -10.30
CA LEU A 149 7.57 -13.91 -9.09
C LEU A 149 6.13 -13.48 -9.44
N LYS A 150 5.14 -14.21 -8.93
CA LYS A 150 3.72 -14.06 -9.22
C LYS A 150 2.96 -13.51 -8.02
N PHE A 151 2.30 -12.39 -8.25
CA PHE A 151 1.31 -11.81 -7.34
C PHE A 151 0.00 -11.69 -8.11
N ASP A 152 -0.99 -12.44 -7.66
CA ASP A 152 -2.29 -12.56 -8.29
C ASP A 152 -3.37 -12.05 -7.35
N THR A 153 -4.46 -11.57 -7.94
CA THR A 153 -5.67 -11.21 -7.21
C THR A 153 -6.73 -12.31 -7.40
N PRO A 154 -7.62 -12.55 -6.42
CA PRO A 154 -7.77 -11.85 -5.15
C PRO A 154 -6.65 -12.21 -4.15
N LEU A 155 -6.16 -11.22 -3.40
CA LEU A 155 -5.08 -11.43 -2.43
C LEU A 155 -5.45 -12.46 -1.36
N SER A 156 -6.72 -12.52 -0.95
CA SER A 156 -7.22 -13.49 0.02
C SER A 156 -6.92 -14.96 -0.29
N GLN A 157 -6.57 -15.30 -1.54
CA GLN A 157 -6.13 -16.64 -1.92
C GLN A 157 -4.87 -17.13 -1.17
N TYR A 158 -4.06 -16.20 -0.65
CA TYR A 158 -2.85 -16.53 0.09
C TYR A 158 -3.10 -16.78 1.58
N LEU A 159 -4.33 -16.63 2.06
CA LEU A 159 -4.69 -16.88 3.45
C LEU A 159 -4.76 -18.38 3.73
N VAL A 160 -4.15 -18.78 4.84
CA VAL A 160 -4.27 -20.12 5.42
C VAL A 160 -4.76 -20.02 6.86
N SER A 161 -5.24 -21.15 7.39
CA SER A 161 -5.65 -21.22 8.78
C SER A 161 -4.53 -20.81 9.74
N PHE A 162 -4.89 -20.17 10.85
CA PHE A 162 -3.94 -19.74 11.87
C PHE A 162 -3.04 -20.88 12.36
N GLY A 163 -1.74 -20.62 12.44
CA GLY A 163 -0.71 -21.61 12.78
C GLY A 163 -0.23 -22.46 11.60
N LYS A 164 -0.70 -22.22 10.37
CA LYS A 164 -0.28 -22.96 9.16
C LYS A 164 0.56 -22.14 8.20
N GLY A 165 0.59 -20.82 8.35
CA GLY A 165 1.43 -19.94 7.54
C GLY A 165 2.89 -19.94 7.98
N PHE A 166 3.77 -19.48 7.10
CA PHE A 166 5.22 -19.57 7.30
C PHE A 166 5.81 -18.39 8.08
N THR A 167 5.15 -17.23 8.07
CA THR A 167 5.65 -16.00 8.67
C THR A 167 5.37 -15.94 10.17
N TYR A 168 6.32 -15.41 10.95
CA TYR A 168 6.12 -15.05 12.37
C TYR A 168 5.84 -13.55 12.55
N GLU A 169 5.69 -12.84 11.45
CA GLU A 169 5.39 -11.42 11.37
C GLU A 169 4.03 -11.21 10.71
N ASP A 170 3.43 -10.07 11.01
CA ASP A 170 2.26 -9.64 10.26
C ASP A 170 2.71 -9.07 8.91
N VAL A 171 2.01 -9.47 7.86
CA VAL A 171 2.29 -9.05 6.49
C VAL A 171 1.04 -8.36 5.94
N ILE A 172 1.22 -7.26 5.23
CA ILE A 172 0.17 -6.62 4.47
C ILE A 172 0.59 -6.65 3.01
N ILE A 173 -0.27 -7.18 2.15
CA ILE A 173 -0.08 -7.13 0.71
C ILE A 173 -1.14 -6.19 0.17
N SER A 174 -0.74 -5.22 -0.63
CA SER A 174 -1.66 -4.30 -1.31
C SER A 174 -1.39 -4.28 -2.80
N HIS A 175 -2.45 -4.34 -3.60
CA HIS A 175 -2.37 -4.21 -5.05
C HIS A 175 -2.95 -2.86 -5.46
N PHE A 176 -2.19 -2.10 -6.24
CA PHE A 176 -2.58 -0.83 -6.81
C PHE A 176 -2.72 -1.00 -8.33
N GLY A 177 -3.96 -1.02 -8.81
CA GLY A 177 -4.28 -1.12 -10.24
C GLY A 177 -4.43 0.25 -10.89
N THR A 178 -4.02 0.39 -12.15
CA THR A 178 -3.97 1.69 -12.88
C THR A 178 -4.73 1.71 -14.21
N ASP A 179 -5.72 0.84 -14.41
CA ASP A 179 -6.35 0.69 -15.73
C ASP A 179 -7.15 1.93 -16.19
N ASN A 180 -7.58 2.81 -15.27
CA ASN A 180 -8.21 4.11 -15.57
C ASN A 180 -8.10 5.10 -14.39
N GLU A 181 -8.26 4.57 -13.18
CA GLU A 181 -8.01 5.26 -11.92
C GLU A 181 -7.23 4.33 -10.98
N ILE A 182 -6.61 4.90 -9.95
CA ILE A 182 -5.95 4.08 -8.92
C ILE A 182 -7.03 3.32 -8.15
N THR A 183 -7.04 2.00 -8.34
CA THR A 183 -7.81 1.06 -7.54
C THR A 183 -6.87 0.40 -6.53
N ILE A 184 -7.36 0.13 -5.32
CA ILE A 184 -6.53 -0.48 -4.27
C ILE A 184 -7.28 -1.64 -3.63
N THR A 185 -6.64 -2.79 -3.57
CA THR A 185 -7.04 -3.90 -2.70
C THR A 185 -5.92 -4.18 -1.71
N SER A 186 -6.27 -4.65 -0.52
CA SER A 186 -5.29 -4.98 0.52
C SER A 186 -5.78 -6.20 1.29
N GLU A 187 -4.85 -7.07 1.67
CA GLU A 187 -5.09 -8.18 2.57
C GLU A 187 -4.06 -8.15 3.70
N TYR A 188 -4.55 -8.26 4.93
CA TYR A 188 -3.77 -8.35 6.15
C TYR A 188 -3.63 -9.81 6.56
N TYR A 189 -2.38 -10.26 6.67
CA TYR A 189 -2.03 -11.59 7.13
C TYR A 189 -1.45 -11.46 8.53
N LEU A 190 -2.19 -11.93 9.53
CA LEU A 190 -1.67 -12.09 10.87
C LEU A 190 -0.52 -13.13 10.82
N PHE A 191 0.42 -13.04 11.76
CA PHE A 191 1.45 -14.06 11.89
C PHE A 191 0.86 -15.47 11.78
N THR A 192 1.55 -16.34 11.04
CA THR A 192 1.14 -17.72 10.73
C THR A 192 -0.16 -17.87 9.93
N THR A 193 -0.64 -16.84 9.22
CA THR A 193 -1.79 -16.95 8.29
C THR A 193 -1.44 -16.73 6.82
N LEU A 194 -0.19 -16.41 6.47
CA LEU A 194 0.27 -16.30 5.08
C LEU A 194 0.81 -17.65 4.56
N SER A 195 0.26 -18.12 3.45
CA SER A 195 0.63 -19.39 2.80
C SER A 195 2.12 -19.45 2.43
N ALA A 196 2.76 -20.59 2.72
CA ALA A 196 4.13 -20.88 2.28
C ALA A 196 4.24 -21.01 0.75
N GLU A 197 3.12 -21.29 0.07
CA GLU A 197 3.03 -21.36 -1.40
C GLU A 197 2.97 -19.98 -2.06
N SER A 198 2.89 -18.91 -1.26
CA SER A 198 2.95 -17.54 -1.80
C SER A 198 4.38 -17.16 -2.14
N ASP A 199 4.54 -16.45 -3.26
CA ASP A 199 5.84 -15.91 -3.69
C ASP A 199 6.38 -14.81 -2.76
N VAL A 200 5.60 -14.39 -1.76
CA VAL A 200 6.10 -13.58 -0.63
C VAL A 200 7.16 -14.34 0.16
N LYS A 201 7.07 -15.67 0.29
CA LYS A 201 8.11 -16.44 0.97
C LYS A 201 9.46 -16.25 0.28
N LYS A 202 9.49 -16.41 -1.05
CA LYS A 202 10.68 -16.20 -1.87
C LYS A 202 11.23 -14.78 -1.70
N LEU A 203 10.36 -13.78 -1.66
CA LEU A 203 10.72 -12.38 -1.45
C LEU A 203 11.40 -12.15 -0.08
N LEU A 204 10.83 -12.70 1.00
CA LEU A 204 11.37 -12.55 2.35
C LEU A 204 12.67 -13.34 2.54
N ASP A 205 12.75 -14.58 2.03
CA ASP A 205 13.98 -15.38 2.05
C ASP A 205 15.15 -14.64 1.36
N MET A 206 14.88 -13.96 0.23
CA MET A 206 15.90 -13.17 -0.48
C MET A 206 16.36 -11.94 0.32
N TYR A 207 15.46 -11.31 1.07
CA TYR A 207 15.82 -10.21 1.96
C TYR A 207 16.76 -10.68 3.07
N ASP A 208 16.46 -11.82 3.70
CA ASP A 208 17.29 -12.38 4.77
C ASP A 208 18.69 -12.81 4.27
N GLN A 209 18.81 -13.06 2.97
CA GLN A 209 20.07 -13.36 2.28
C GLN A 209 20.81 -12.11 1.76
N ASN A 210 20.37 -10.90 2.12
CA ASN A 210 20.97 -9.62 1.71
C ASN A 210 21.00 -9.37 0.19
N ALA A 211 20.07 -9.95 -0.58
CA ALA A 211 20.00 -9.77 -2.04
C ALA A 211 19.69 -8.33 -2.52
N PHE A 212 19.46 -7.41 -1.58
CA PHE A 212 19.14 -5.99 -1.83
C PHE A 212 20.24 -5.04 -1.36
N ASP A 213 21.37 -5.55 -0.87
CA ASP A 213 22.51 -4.72 -0.53
C ASP A 213 23.16 -4.24 -1.85
N SER A 214 23.23 -2.92 -2.03
CA SER A 214 23.82 -2.31 -3.22
C SER A 214 25.33 -2.54 -3.22
N HIS A 215 25.87 -3.06 -4.33
CA HIS A 215 27.29 -2.89 -4.69
C HIS A 215 27.58 -1.43 -5.05
#